data_AF-A0A7K9GQ45-F1
#
_entry.id   AF-A0A7K9GQ45-F1
#
_cell.length_a   1.000
_cell.length_b   1.000
_cell.length_c   1.000
_cell.angle_alpha   90.00
_cell.angle_beta   90.00
_cell.angle_gamma   90.00
#
_symmetry.space_group_name_H-M   'P 1'
#
loop_
_entity.id
_entity.type
_entity.pdbx_description
1 polymer ?
#
loop_
_entity_poly.entity_id
_entity_poly.type
_entity_poly.pdbx_seq_one_letter_code
_entity_poly.pdbx_strand_id
1 'polypeptide(L)'
;PRLGDILQKLAPFLKMYGEYVKNFDRAMDIVNTCMQRSSPFKDVVQNIQKQEVCGNLTLQHHMLEPVQRIPRYELLLKDYLKKLPEESPDRKDAEKSLELISTAANHSNAAIRKM
;
A
#
# COMPACT_ATOMS: atom_id res chain seq x y z
N PRO A 1 9.86 -22.74 5.01
CA PRO A 1 9.38 -21.56 4.25
C PRO A 1 10.50 -20.54 4.10
N ARG A 2 10.60 -19.94 2.91
CA ARG A 2 11.56 -18.89 2.59
C ARG A 2 10.81 -17.55 2.50
N LEU A 3 11.45 -16.48 2.04
CA LEU A 3 10.75 -15.21 1.93
C LEU A 3 10.03 -15.11 0.57
N GLY A 4 10.68 -15.57 -0.50
CA GLY A 4 10.13 -15.56 -1.84
C GLY A 4 8.91 -16.47 -2.03
N ASP A 5 8.87 -17.65 -1.42
CA ASP A 5 7.71 -18.57 -1.53
C ASP A 5 6.47 -18.03 -0.78
N ILE A 6 6.66 -17.34 0.34
CA ILE A 6 5.58 -16.67 1.07
C ILE A 6 5.04 -15.50 0.25
N LEU A 7 5.92 -14.62 -0.25
CA LEU A 7 5.50 -13.45 -1.03
C LEU A 7 4.77 -13.85 -2.31
N GLN A 8 5.19 -14.92 -3.00
CA GLN A 8 4.46 -15.45 -4.15
C GLN A 8 3.03 -15.84 -3.82
N LYS A 9 2.80 -16.50 -2.68
CA LYS A 9 1.45 -16.90 -2.24
C LYS A 9 0.58 -15.69 -1.89
N LEU A 10 1.19 -14.61 -1.43
CA LEU A 10 0.49 -13.39 -1.04
C LEU A 10 0.28 -12.41 -2.20
N ALA A 11 1.12 -12.44 -3.23
CA ALA A 11 1.09 -11.51 -4.35
C ALA A 11 -0.28 -11.43 -5.08
N PRO A 12 -1.05 -12.52 -5.26
CA PRO A 12 -2.39 -12.43 -5.85
C PRO A 12 -3.35 -11.53 -5.08
N PHE A 13 -3.22 -11.45 -3.75
CA PHE A 13 -4.06 -10.59 -2.91
C PHE A 13 -3.73 -9.12 -3.08
N LEU A 14 -2.51 -8.76 -3.53
CA LEU A 14 -2.14 -7.36 -3.76
C LEU A 14 -2.99 -6.68 -4.84
N LYS A 15 -3.66 -7.44 -5.70
CA LYS A 15 -4.64 -6.89 -6.66
C LYS A 15 -5.75 -6.09 -5.98
N MET A 16 -6.14 -6.43 -4.75
CA MET A 16 -7.17 -5.68 -4.00
C MET A 16 -6.74 -4.24 -3.69
N TYR A 17 -5.43 -3.99 -3.56
CA TYR A 17 -4.91 -2.64 -3.35
C TYR A 17 -5.09 -1.76 -4.58
N GLY A 18 -5.17 -2.35 -5.78
CA GLY A 18 -5.44 -1.60 -7.00
C GLY A 18 -6.78 -0.88 -6.96
N GLU A 19 -7.83 -1.52 -6.43
CA GLU A 19 -9.14 -0.86 -6.30
C GLU A 19 -9.12 0.21 -5.20
N TYR A 20 -8.38 0.01 -4.11
CA TYR A 20 -8.19 1.04 -3.09
C TYR A 20 -7.50 2.28 -3.68
N VAL A 21 -6.37 2.08 -4.35
CA VAL A 21 -5.56 3.13 -4.97
C VAL A 21 -6.37 3.89 -6.02
N LYS A 22 -7.14 3.19 -6.87
CA LYS A 22 -8.01 3.79 -7.87
C LYS A 22 -9.06 4.73 -7.27
N ASN A 23 -9.60 4.41 -6.09
CA ASN A 23 -10.63 5.22 -5.45
C ASN A 23 -10.06 6.23 -4.43
N PHE A 24 -8.75 6.25 -4.22
CA PHE A 24 -8.10 7.02 -3.16
C PHE A 24 -8.37 8.52 -3.27
N ASP A 25 -8.16 9.12 -4.44
CA ASP A 25 -8.34 10.57 -4.66
C ASP A 25 -9.79 10.99 -4.37
N ARG A 26 -10.76 10.24 -4.90
CA ARG A 26 -12.19 10.48 -4.63
C ARG A 26 -12.53 10.35 -3.14
N ALA A 27 -12.00 9.34 -2.46
CA ALA A 27 -12.22 9.16 -1.03
C ALA A 27 -11.62 10.33 -0.23
N MET A 28 -10.44 10.81 -0.64
CA MET A 28 -9.77 11.96 -0.04
C MET A 28 -10.62 13.24 -0.15
N ASP A 29 -11.17 13.50 -1.34
CA ASP A 29 -12.03 14.65 -1.59
C ASP A 29 -13.32 14.60 -0.76
N ILE A 30 -13.93 13.42 -0.63
CA ILE A 30 -15.11 13.22 0.21
C ILE A 30 -14.77 13.52 1.67
N VAL A 31 -13.68 12.96 2.20
CA VAL A 31 -13.24 13.21 3.58
C VAL A 31 -13.01 14.70 3.80
N ASN A 32 -12.27 15.37 2.91
CA ASN A 32 -12.00 16.80 3.01
C ASN A 32 -13.28 17.63 2.97
N THR A 33 -14.22 17.29 2.08
CA THR A 33 -15.53 17.95 1.97
C THR A 33 -16.34 17.78 3.26
N CYS A 34 -16.37 16.56 3.82
CA CYS A 34 -17.07 16.27 5.08
C CYS A 34 -16.44 17.01 6.27
N MET A 35 -15.11 17.07 6.35
CA MET A 35 -14.38 17.82 7.38
C MET A 35 -14.68 19.33 7.33
N GLN A 36 -14.96 19.88 6.16
CA GLN A 36 -15.32 21.29 5.98
C GLN A 36 -16.80 21.57 6.25
N ARG A 37 -17.70 20.68 5.81
CA ARG A 37 -19.15 20.91 5.81
C ARG A 37 -19.87 20.42 7.06
N SER A 38 -19.29 19.50 7.84
CA SER A 38 -19.94 18.87 8.99
C SER A 38 -19.08 18.98 10.24
N SER A 39 -19.49 19.86 11.16
CA SER A 39 -18.84 19.96 12.48
C SER A 39 -18.88 18.62 13.24
N PRO A 40 -20.02 17.90 13.32
CA PRO A 40 -20.05 16.62 14.02
C PRO A 40 -19.05 15.59 13.45
N PHE A 41 -18.92 15.52 12.12
CA PHE A 41 -17.94 14.63 11.49
C PHE A 41 -16.51 15.04 11.84
N LYS A 42 -16.20 16.33 11.73
CA LYS A 42 -14.90 16.90 12.09
C LYS A 42 -14.52 16.58 13.53
N ASP A 43 -15.45 16.77 14.47
CA ASP A 43 -15.21 16.53 15.89
C ASP A 43 -14.92 15.05 16.17
N VAL A 44 -15.67 14.13 15.55
CA VAL A 44 -15.41 12.69 15.65
C VAL A 44 -14.01 12.33 15.13
N VAL A 45 -13.65 12.79 13.93
CA VAL A 45 -12.34 12.52 13.33
C VAL A 45 -11.21 13.07 14.19
N GLN A 46 -11.34 14.31 14.67
CA GLN A 46 -10.33 14.94 15.52
C GLN A 46 -10.19 14.23 16.88
N ASN A 47 -11.28 13.74 17.46
CA ASN A 47 -11.23 12.99 18.71
C ASN A 47 -10.56 11.62 18.54
N ILE A 48 -10.80 10.94 17.41
CA ILE A 48 -10.12 9.68 17.10
C ILE A 48 -8.62 9.93 16.88
N GLN A 49 -8.24 10.92 16.08
CA GLN A 49 -6.83 11.22 15.77
C GLN A 49 -5.97 11.61 16.98
N LYS A 50 -6.59 12.06 18.08
CA LYS A 50 -5.88 12.37 19.34
C LYS A 50 -5.48 11.12 20.13
N GLN A 51 -6.02 9.95 19.80
CA GLN A 51 -5.68 8.71 20.46
C GLN A 51 -4.22 8.35 20.17
N GLU A 52 -3.51 7.85 21.18
CA GLU A 52 -2.10 7.47 21.06
C GLU A 52 -1.85 6.47 19.93
N VAL A 53 -2.79 5.56 19.69
CA VAL A 53 -2.73 4.56 18.60
C VAL A 53 -2.62 5.17 17.21
N CYS A 54 -3.09 6.41 17.01
CA CYS A 54 -2.97 7.13 15.74
C CYS A 54 -1.57 7.76 15.54
N GLY A 55 -0.70 7.73 16.54
CA GLY A 55 0.69 8.19 16.39
C GLY A 55 0.84 9.64 15.95
N ASN A 56 -0.10 10.52 16.32
CA ASN A 56 -0.19 11.92 15.88
C ASN A 56 -0.36 12.12 14.36
N LEU A 57 -0.83 11.10 13.63
CA LEU A 57 -1.12 11.18 12.20
C LEU A 57 -2.59 11.53 11.96
N THR A 58 -2.87 12.18 10.83
CA THR A 58 -4.25 12.44 10.42
C THR A 58 -4.86 11.22 9.75
N LEU A 59 -6.19 11.18 9.65
CA LEU A 59 -6.90 10.15 8.90
C LEU A 59 -6.37 10.03 7.47
N GLN A 60 -6.14 11.18 6.81
CA GLN A 60 -5.60 11.23 5.45
C GLN A 60 -4.19 10.60 5.36
N HIS A 61 -3.35 10.78 6.37
CA HIS A 61 -2.02 10.14 6.41
C HIS A 61 -2.17 8.61 6.48
N HIS A 62 -3.05 8.10 7.34
CA HIS A 62 -3.30 6.65 7.42
C HIS A 62 -3.92 6.09 6.15
N MET A 63 -4.81 6.84 5.48
CA MET A 63 -5.35 6.45 4.18
C MET A 63 -4.27 6.34 3.09
N LEU A 64 -3.15 7.05 3.23
CA LEU A 64 -2.05 6.98 2.26
C LEU A 64 -1.19 5.71 2.44
N GLU A 65 -1.18 5.10 3.63
CA GLU A 65 -0.33 3.94 3.92
C GLU A 65 -0.55 2.75 2.97
N PRO A 66 -1.79 2.33 2.61
CA PRO A 66 -2.01 1.27 1.64
C PRO A 66 -1.48 1.60 0.24
N VAL A 67 -1.54 2.87 -0.18
CA VAL A 67 -1.00 3.33 -1.47
C VAL A 67 0.53 3.20 -1.48
N GLN A 68 1.18 3.59 -0.39
CA GLN A 68 2.65 3.52 -0.25
C GLN A 68 3.16 2.09 0.00
N ARG A 69 2.31 1.18 0.46
CA ARG A 69 2.70 -0.17 0.86
C ARG A 69 3.24 -0.99 -0.31
N ILE A 70 2.61 -0.92 -1.48
CA ILE A 70 3.02 -1.71 -2.65
C ILE A 70 4.42 -1.29 -3.16
N PRO A 71 4.69 0.00 -3.44
CA PRO A 71 6.03 0.43 -3.82
C PRO A 71 7.10 0.05 -2.77
N ARG A 72 6.76 0.10 -1.49
CA ARG A 72 7.67 -0.28 -0.42
C ARG A 72 8.05 -1.76 -0.45
N TYR A 73 7.11 -2.66 -0.75
CA TYR A 73 7.44 -4.08 -0.92
C TYR A 73 8.34 -4.32 -2.12
N GLU A 74 8.15 -3.60 -3.21
CA GLU A 74 9.02 -3.69 -4.38
C GLU A 74 10.46 -3.28 -4.03
N LEU A 75 10.64 -2.15 -3.33
CA LEU A 75 11.96 -1.67 -2.90
C LEU A 75 12.64 -2.65 -1.94
N LEU A 76 11.91 -3.13 -0.92
CA LEU A 76 12.43 -4.09 0.05
C LEU A 76 12.87 -5.39 -0.62
N LEU A 77 12.11 -5.88 -1.59
CA LEU A 77 12.42 -7.12 -2.28
C LEU A 77 13.60 -6.96 -3.26
N LYS A 78 13.72 -5.82 -3.94
CA LYS A 78 14.92 -5.47 -4.72
C LYS A 78 16.17 -5.46 -3.84
N ASP A 79 16.09 -4.84 -2.66
CA ASP A 79 17.22 -4.79 -1.72
C ASP A 79 17.52 -6.14 -1.07
N TYR A 80 16.50 -6.97 -0.88
CA TYR A 80 16.67 -8.36 -0.46
C TYR A 80 17.47 -9.15 -1.50
N LEU A 81 17.08 -9.09 -2.78
CA LEU A 81 17.76 -9.79 -3.88
C LEU A 81 19.22 -9.36 -4.04
N LYS A 82 19.54 -8.07 -3.85
CA LYS A 82 20.93 -7.58 -3.88
C LYS A 82 21.81 -8.19 -2.79
N LYS A 83 21.23 -8.47 -1.61
CA LYS A 83 21.94 -9.03 -0.45
C LYS A 83 21.92 -10.55 -0.42
N LEU A 84 21.10 -11.18 -1.26
CA LEU A 84 20.93 -12.62 -1.30
C LEU A 84 22.08 -13.26 -2.08
N PRO A 85 22.77 -14.28 -1.52
CA PRO A 85 23.79 -15.04 -2.24
C PRO A 85 23.25 -15.63 -3.55
N GLU A 86 24.10 -15.75 -4.57
CA GLU A 86 23.67 -16.23 -5.90
C GLU A 86 23.12 -17.66 -5.86
N GLU A 87 23.76 -18.52 -5.07
CA GLU A 87 23.37 -19.92 -4.86
C GLU A 87 22.20 -20.09 -3.89
N SER A 88 21.61 -18.98 -3.41
CA SER A 88 20.49 -19.07 -2.50
C SER A 88 19.30 -19.74 -3.18
N PRO A 89 18.73 -20.80 -2.58
CA PRO A 89 17.58 -21.47 -3.14
C PRO A 89 16.31 -20.59 -3.11
N ASP A 90 16.33 -19.43 -2.43
CA ASP A 90 15.25 -18.44 -2.42
C ASP A 90 15.31 -17.43 -3.57
N ARG A 91 16.44 -17.35 -4.30
CA ARG A 91 16.67 -16.27 -5.29
C ARG A 91 15.60 -16.29 -6.38
N LYS A 92 15.37 -17.44 -7.00
CA LYS A 92 14.32 -17.64 -8.03
C LYS A 92 12.93 -17.27 -7.51
N ASP A 93 12.63 -17.63 -6.27
CA ASP A 93 11.32 -17.36 -5.66
C ASP A 93 11.12 -15.87 -5.34
N ALA A 94 12.19 -15.19 -4.93
CA ALA A 94 12.20 -13.77 -4.67
C ALA A 94 12.15 -12.92 -5.96
N GLU A 95 12.84 -13.35 -7.02
CA GLU A 95 12.75 -12.74 -8.36
C GLU A 95 11.31 -12.80 -8.91
N LYS A 96 10.69 -13.99 -8.82
CA LYS A 96 9.31 -14.17 -9.25
C LYS A 96 8.32 -13.35 -8.41
N SER A 97 8.55 -13.26 -7.10
CA SER A 97 7.77 -12.37 -6.23
C SER A 97 7.89 -10.91 -6.66
N LEU A 98 9.08 -10.47 -7.06
CA LEU A 98 9.32 -9.10 -7.50
C LEU A 98 8.55 -8.78 -8.78
N GLU A 99 8.55 -9.70 -9.74
CA GLU A 99 7.77 -9.58 -10.97
C GLU A 99 6.26 -9.44 -10.67
N LEU A 100 5.72 -10.30 -9.81
CA LEU A 100 4.30 -10.29 -9.45
C LEU A 100 3.90 -8.99 -8.73
N ILE A 101 4.72 -8.53 -7.77
CA ILE A 101 4.48 -7.30 -7.01
C ILE A 101 4.58 -6.08 -7.93
N SER A 102 5.60 -6.01 -8.78
CA SER A 102 5.78 -4.90 -9.71
C SER A 102 4.64 -4.84 -10.74
N THR A 103 4.17 -5.99 -11.22
CA THR A 103 2.98 -6.06 -12.08
C THR A 103 1.73 -5.53 -11.37
N ALA A 104 1.50 -5.91 -10.11
CA ALA A 104 0.37 -5.42 -9.33
C ALA A 104 0.46 -3.91 -9.07
N ALA A 105 1.66 -3.40 -8.78
CA ALA A 105 1.93 -1.97 -8.61
C ALA A 105 1.63 -1.19 -9.90
N ASN A 106 2.13 -1.68 -11.05
CA ASN A 106 1.94 -1.05 -12.35
C ASN A 106 0.47 -1.04 -12.78
N HIS A 107 -0.29 -2.12 -12.55
CA HIS A 107 -1.73 -2.12 -12.80
C HIS A 107 -2.47 -1.12 -11.91
N SER A 108 -2.08 -0.98 -10.65
CA SER A 108 -2.68 -0.01 -9.72
C SER A 108 -2.43 1.43 -10.17
N ASN A 109 -1.20 1.73 -10.64
CA ASN A 109 -0.83 3.06 -11.13
C ASN A 109 -1.44 3.39 -12.51
N ALA A 110 -1.58 2.39 -13.40
CA ALA A 110 -2.22 2.58 -14.71
C ALA A 110 -3.73 2.87 -14.59
N ALA A 111 -4.39 2.40 -13.53
CA ALA A 111 -5.78 2.74 -13.24
C ALA A 111 -5.98 4.22 -12.86
N ILE A 112 -4.97 4.86 -12.25
CA ILE A 112 -4.99 6.30 -11.92
C ILE A 112 -4.87 7.14 -13.20
N ARG A 113 -4.04 6.73 -14.17
CA ARG A 113 -3.79 7.48 -15.43
C ARG A 113 -4.94 7.45 -16.45
N LYS A 114 -6.00 6.67 -16.23
CA LYS A 114 -7.13 6.52 -17.17
C LYS A 114 -8.40 7.29 -16.76
N MET A 115 -8.30 8.16 -15.76
CA MET A 115 -9.31 9.19 -15.44
C MET A 115 -8.81 10.55 -15.89
#